data_AF-A0A1H1LLM5-F1
#
_entry.id   AF-A0A1H1LLM5-F1
#
_cell.length_a   1.000
_cell.length_b   1.000
_cell.length_c   1.000
_cell.angle_alpha   90.00
_cell.angle_beta   90.00
_cell.angle_gamma   90.00
#
_symmetry.space_group_name_H-M   'P 1'
#
loop_
_entity.id
_entity.type
_entity.pdbx_description
1 polymer ?
#
loop_
_entity_poly.entity_id
_entity_poly.type
_entity_poly.pdbx_seq_one_letter_code
_entity_poly.pdbx_strand_id
1 'polypeptide(L)'
;MSAQEDLFDGPAVPMPEPGGGSFGWAIFSAEADAAPVAVPAPVRHVEGYTPFLAFAREHGVSPAGLAGDPLALLRFAQRHSAALNEDPRLRAAATVFLGNTIAALRTDANWRAIGVGRPGEVGAGRMSFDVGSILDAITAIPPNSAGTVAGSDTPPPEGAAAMLAEWAAAEQDDARDAAAQERRLERLRAWSAPQPAPSGAPRYTRPILPATDYSDTAGQPIPYGNRWGADGPDPDSYSRVSHPERFAGLHTVTNALIDYLQQAYAVSVRRESAVPDAPGGGFDPPLLHAQDDVVEVVRVVPESPDAAPLSFAFTAFPGVFVEAGVLHTFPHPICGCDACDDTVEAQAEELEELVLAVVNGAYAEELGSGPGAEVSHSLVFFDEDGAQTGSRSGSGGAPTTVSAERLAAASATLAALPHGWRAWPRRG
;
A
#
# COMPACT_ATOMS: atom_id res chain seq x y z
N MET A 1 48.03 18.88 -0.72
CA MET A 1 47.58 17.50 -0.48
C MET A 1 46.27 17.34 -1.22
N SER A 2 46.15 16.38 -2.15
CA SER A 2 44.88 16.18 -2.87
C SER A 2 43.79 15.90 -1.85
N ALA A 3 42.70 16.67 -1.89
CA ALA A 3 41.53 16.37 -1.09
C ALA A 3 40.94 15.07 -1.63
N GLN A 4 41.29 13.95 -0.99
CA GLN A 4 40.79 12.65 -1.38
C GLN A 4 39.32 12.55 -0.94
N GLU A 5 38.48 11.99 -1.81
CA GLU A 5 37.06 11.75 -1.53
C GLU A 5 36.93 10.43 -0.75
N ASP A 6 37.43 10.44 0.48
CA ASP A 6 37.53 9.29 1.39
C ASP A 6 36.73 9.49 2.68
N LEU A 7 35.82 10.47 2.68
CA LEU A 7 35.10 10.88 3.88
C LEU A 7 33.91 9.97 4.24
N PHE A 8 33.35 9.30 3.24
CA PHE A 8 32.20 8.41 3.38
C PHE A 8 32.64 6.95 3.17
N ASP A 9 31.89 6.01 3.74
CA ASP A 9 32.23 4.60 3.71
C ASP A 9 32.28 4.03 2.28
N GLY A 10 33.36 3.30 1.98
CA GLY A 10 33.57 2.65 0.69
C GLY A 10 34.21 3.54 -0.38
N PRO A 11 34.57 2.98 -1.55
CA PRO A 11 35.15 3.75 -2.63
C PRO A 11 34.13 4.74 -3.21
N ALA A 12 34.56 5.98 -3.45
CA ALA A 12 33.78 6.92 -4.24
C ALA A 12 33.67 6.39 -5.68
N VAL A 13 32.45 6.39 -6.21
CA VAL A 13 32.16 5.93 -7.58
C VAL A 13 31.34 6.99 -8.33
N PRO A 14 31.30 6.95 -9.68
CA PRO A 14 30.44 7.83 -10.45
C PRO A 14 28.96 7.71 -10.05
N MET A 15 28.21 8.80 -10.25
CA MET A 15 26.74 8.79 -10.10
C MET A 15 26.13 7.66 -10.95
N PRO A 16 25.17 6.87 -10.42
CA PRO A 16 24.50 5.85 -11.22
C PRO A 16 23.79 6.46 -12.44
N GLU A 17 23.77 5.71 -13.54
CA GLU A 17 23.02 6.08 -14.74
C GLU A 17 21.50 6.03 -14.46
N PRO A 18 20.67 6.85 -15.14
CA PRO A 18 19.22 6.82 -14.99
C PRO A 18 18.65 5.42 -15.28
N GLY A 19 18.11 4.78 -14.26
CA GLY A 19 17.38 3.51 -14.35
C GLY A 19 15.92 3.72 -13.97
N GLY A 20 14.99 3.09 -14.70
CA GLY A 20 13.55 3.29 -14.55
C GLY A 20 12.94 2.65 -13.29
N GLY A 21 13.34 3.09 -12.08
CA GLY A 21 12.81 2.55 -10.83
C GLY A 21 12.55 3.62 -9.77
N SER A 22 11.27 3.85 -9.45
CA SER A 22 10.81 4.66 -8.32
C SER A 22 11.16 3.99 -6.98
N PHE A 23 11.39 4.78 -5.93
CA PHE A 23 11.33 4.29 -4.55
C PHE A 23 9.87 4.17 -4.13
N GLY A 24 9.30 2.98 -4.29
CA GLY A 24 7.93 2.69 -3.89
C GLY A 24 7.22 1.86 -4.96
N TRP A 25 6.66 0.73 -4.51
CA TRP A 25 5.71 -0.12 -5.22
C TRP A 25 6.00 -0.28 -6.71
N ALA A 26 6.91 -1.20 -7.03
CA ALA A 26 6.71 -1.93 -8.27
C ALA A 26 5.33 -2.59 -8.17
N ILE A 27 4.37 -2.11 -8.96
CA ILE A 27 3.27 -2.96 -9.41
C ILE A 27 3.97 -4.07 -10.17
N PHE A 28 4.22 -5.19 -9.51
CA PHE A 28 4.64 -6.40 -10.19
C PHE A 28 3.42 -6.91 -10.97
N SER A 29 3.18 -6.35 -12.15
CA SER A 29 2.50 -7.11 -13.20
C SER A 29 3.45 -8.24 -13.56
N ALA A 30 3.02 -9.47 -13.26
CA ALA A 30 3.78 -10.66 -13.56
C ALA A 30 3.78 -10.91 -15.09
N GLU A 31 4.63 -10.21 -15.83
CA GLU A 31 5.10 -10.73 -17.13
C GLU A 31 6.26 -11.69 -16.86
N ALA A 32 5.92 -12.97 -16.76
CA ALA A 32 6.86 -14.06 -16.74
C ALA A 32 7.52 -14.18 -18.14
N ASP A 33 8.72 -13.63 -18.32
CA ASP A 33 9.79 -14.16 -19.21
C ASP A 33 11.03 -13.25 -19.39
N ALA A 34 11.19 -12.19 -18.60
CA ALA A 34 12.45 -11.43 -18.64
C ALA A 34 13.56 -12.15 -17.85
N ALA A 35 14.65 -12.52 -18.53
CA ALA A 35 15.88 -13.00 -17.90
C ALA A 35 16.35 -12.01 -16.82
N PRO A 36 16.92 -12.48 -15.69
CA PRO A 36 17.34 -11.60 -14.61
C PRO A 36 18.43 -10.65 -15.12
N VAL A 37 18.06 -9.40 -15.36
CA VAL A 37 19.02 -8.32 -15.56
C VAL A 37 19.79 -8.20 -14.25
N ALA A 38 21.11 -8.35 -14.29
CA ALA A 38 21.95 -8.18 -13.11
C ALA A 38 21.69 -6.78 -12.52
N VAL A 39 21.07 -6.72 -11.35
CA VAL A 39 20.83 -5.47 -10.65
C VAL A 39 22.21 -4.92 -10.26
N PRO A 40 22.61 -3.72 -10.75
CA PRO A 40 23.89 -3.14 -10.38
C PRO A 40 23.96 -2.96 -8.87
N ALA A 41 25.17 -3.09 -8.31
CA ALA A 41 25.38 -2.93 -6.88
C ALA A 41 24.93 -1.53 -6.41
N PRO A 42 24.29 -1.43 -5.22
CA PRO A 42 23.80 -0.15 -4.72
C PRO A 42 24.96 0.84 -4.50
N VAL A 43 24.81 2.04 -5.05
CA VAL A 43 25.81 3.12 -4.93
C VAL A 43 25.52 3.94 -3.68
N ARG A 44 26.45 3.98 -2.71
CA ARG A 44 26.28 4.75 -1.46
C ARG A 44 27.17 5.99 -1.36
N HIS A 45 28.28 5.99 -2.09
CA HIS A 45 29.30 7.03 -2.06
C HIS A 45 29.59 7.52 -3.49
N VAL A 46 29.08 8.69 -3.82
CA VAL A 46 29.27 9.31 -5.14
C VAL A 46 30.44 10.29 -5.13
N GLU A 47 31.29 10.24 -6.16
CA GLU A 47 32.44 11.13 -6.35
C GLU A 47 32.03 12.53 -6.86
N GLY A 48 32.95 13.50 -6.82
CA GLY A 48 32.78 14.84 -7.40
C GLY A 48 32.45 15.96 -6.41
N TYR A 49 32.61 15.72 -5.11
CA TYR A 49 32.40 16.71 -4.04
C TYR A 49 33.68 17.42 -3.56
N THR A 50 34.83 17.14 -4.17
CA THR A 50 36.13 17.78 -3.87
C THR A 50 36.08 19.32 -3.80
N PRO A 51 35.42 20.04 -4.72
CA PRO A 51 35.30 21.50 -4.63
C PRO A 51 34.65 21.98 -3.33
N PHE A 52 33.64 21.25 -2.85
CA PHE A 52 32.96 21.57 -1.59
C PHE A 52 33.85 21.32 -0.37
N LEU A 53 34.70 20.28 -0.40
CA LEU A 53 35.69 20.04 0.66
C LEU A 53 36.69 21.19 0.79
N ALA A 54 37.15 21.74 -0.34
CA ALA A 54 38.05 22.89 -0.35
C ALA A 54 37.35 24.13 0.22
N PHE A 55 36.12 24.39 -0.23
CA PHE A 55 35.30 25.51 0.21
C PHE A 55 35.03 25.48 1.73
N ALA A 56 34.66 24.33 2.29
CA ALA A 56 34.42 24.19 3.73
C ALA A 56 35.69 24.49 4.55
N ARG A 57 36.85 24.00 4.10
CA ARG A 57 38.14 24.25 4.78
C ARG A 57 38.57 25.70 4.71
N GLU A 58 38.35 26.38 3.59
CA GLU A 58 38.61 27.81 3.43
C GLU A 58 37.81 28.65 4.42
N HIS A 59 36.60 28.21 4.76
CA HIS A 59 35.73 28.84 5.75
C HIS A 59 35.96 28.34 7.19
N GLY A 60 37.06 27.60 7.43
CA GLY A 60 37.45 27.13 8.75
C GLY A 60 36.55 26.02 9.33
N VAL A 61 35.75 25.36 8.50
CA VAL A 61 34.85 24.27 8.91
C VAL A 61 35.44 22.92 8.53
N SER A 62 35.37 21.96 9.45
CA SER A 62 35.81 20.58 9.19
C SER A 62 34.80 19.87 8.29
N PRO A 63 35.20 19.38 7.09
CA PRO A 63 34.31 18.59 6.25
C PRO A 63 33.78 17.34 6.97
N ALA A 64 34.60 16.68 7.79
CA ALA A 64 34.16 15.54 8.59
C ALA A 64 33.08 15.91 9.62
N GLY A 65 33.15 17.13 10.18
CA GLY A 65 32.10 17.65 11.04
C GLY A 65 30.78 17.85 10.29
N LEU A 66 30.84 18.30 9.03
CA LEU A 66 29.65 18.46 8.19
C LEU A 66 29.06 17.13 7.73
N ALA A 67 29.90 16.13 7.42
CA ALA A 67 29.43 14.81 7.02
C ALA A 67 28.76 14.03 8.17
N GLY A 68 29.14 14.30 9.42
CA GLY A 68 28.55 13.65 10.59
C GLY A 68 27.37 14.39 11.21
N ASP A 69 27.05 15.60 10.75
CA ASP A 69 25.99 16.46 11.32
C ASP A 69 25.18 17.12 10.19
N PRO A 70 24.05 16.50 9.78
CA PRO A 70 23.17 17.04 8.74
C PRO A 70 22.70 18.46 9.05
N LEU A 71 22.42 18.79 10.32
CA LEU A 71 21.97 20.13 10.69
C LEU A 71 23.08 21.17 10.50
N ALA A 72 24.31 20.84 10.90
CA ALA A 72 25.46 21.71 10.67
C ALA A 72 25.71 21.93 9.17
N LEU A 73 25.58 20.88 8.35
CA LEU A 73 25.68 20.97 6.89
C LEU A 73 24.60 21.88 6.28
N LEU A 74 23.33 21.68 6.63
CA LEU A 74 22.24 22.49 6.11
C LEU A 74 22.38 23.96 6.52
N ARG A 75 22.77 24.25 7.76
CA ARG A 75 23.07 25.62 8.22
C ARG A 75 24.27 26.22 7.52
N PHE A 76 25.30 25.42 7.23
CA PHE A 76 26.46 25.88 6.46
C PHE A 76 26.05 26.25 5.04
N ALA A 77 25.27 25.39 4.36
CA ALA A 77 24.75 25.67 3.03
C ALA A 77 23.87 26.94 3.01
N GLN A 78 22.97 27.10 3.99
CA GLN A 78 22.14 28.30 4.13
C GLN A 78 22.99 29.57 4.29
N ARG A 79 24.00 29.54 5.17
CA ARG A 79 24.90 30.68 5.43
C ARG A 79 25.68 31.10 4.18
N HIS A 80 26.04 30.13 3.35
CA HIS A 80 26.84 30.33 2.15
C HIS A 80 26.01 30.24 0.85
N SER A 81 24.70 30.51 0.94
CA SER A 81 23.77 30.37 -0.19
C SER A 81 24.16 31.22 -1.40
N ALA A 82 24.69 32.44 -1.19
CA ALA A 82 25.17 33.30 -2.27
C ALA A 82 26.27 32.62 -3.13
N ALA A 83 27.29 32.05 -2.48
CA ALA A 83 28.37 31.35 -3.18
C ALA A 83 27.87 30.08 -3.89
N LEU A 84 26.95 29.33 -3.27
CA LEU A 84 26.33 28.14 -3.86
C LEU A 84 25.38 28.46 -5.03
N ASN A 85 24.82 29.67 -5.08
CA ASN A 85 23.96 30.12 -6.17
C ASN A 85 24.77 30.71 -7.34
N GLU A 86 25.95 31.27 -7.06
CA GLU A 86 26.83 31.88 -8.07
C GLU A 86 27.72 30.87 -8.81
N ASP A 87 28.15 29.79 -8.15
CA ASP A 87 29.02 28.77 -8.74
C ASP A 87 28.30 27.42 -8.92
N PRO A 88 27.89 27.06 -10.15
CA PRO A 88 27.24 25.78 -10.44
C PRO A 88 28.09 24.55 -10.12
N ARG A 89 29.43 24.65 -10.21
CA ARG A 89 30.33 23.53 -9.90
C ARG A 89 30.39 23.29 -8.40
N LEU A 90 30.48 24.37 -7.62
CA LEU A 90 30.40 24.29 -6.17
C LEU A 90 29.03 23.78 -5.71
N ARG A 91 27.94 24.22 -6.37
CA ARG A 91 26.59 23.70 -6.10
C ARG A 91 26.50 22.20 -6.34
N ALA A 92 26.94 21.71 -7.49
CA ALA A 92 26.92 20.28 -7.82
C ALA A 92 27.73 19.46 -6.80
N ALA A 93 28.92 19.95 -6.41
CA ALA A 93 29.74 19.33 -5.38
C ALA A 93 29.04 19.30 -4.01
N ALA A 94 28.34 20.38 -3.64
CA ALA A 94 27.56 20.46 -2.40
C ALA A 94 26.35 19.50 -2.41
N THR A 95 25.68 19.35 -3.56
CA THR A 95 24.61 18.35 -3.74
C THR A 95 25.13 16.94 -3.53
N VAL A 96 26.26 16.57 -4.14
CA VAL A 96 26.88 15.25 -3.93
C VAL A 96 27.27 15.05 -2.47
N PHE A 97 27.89 16.06 -1.84
CA PHE A 97 28.26 15.98 -0.43
C PHE A 97 27.05 15.78 0.49
N LEU A 98 25.96 16.51 0.25
CA LEU A 98 24.71 16.39 0.99
C LEU A 98 24.09 15.00 0.80
N GLY A 99 24.02 14.49 -0.43
CA GLY A 99 23.45 13.17 -0.66
C GLY A 99 24.30 12.05 -0.07
N ASN A 100 25.63 12.14 -0.11
CA ASN A 100 26.50 11.19 0.60
C ASN A 100 26.31 11.28 2.13
N THR A 101 26.07 12.49 2.66
CA THR A 101 25.72 12.69 4.08
C THR A 101 24.40 12.01 4.44
N ILE A 102 23.37 12.14 3.59
CA ILE A 102 22.09 11.44 3.75
C ILE A 102 22.27 9.92 3.66
N ALA A 103 23.04 9.44 2.68
CA ALA A 103 23.31 8.01 2.48
C ALA A 103 24.09 7.38 3.65
N ALA A 104 24.87 8.18 4.38
CA ALA A 104 25.60 7.74 5.56
C ALA A 104 24.70 7.59 6.80
N LEU A 105 23.50 8.19 6.82
CA LEU A 105 22.58 8.10 7.96
C LEU A 105 21.98 6.71 8.14
N ARG A 106 21.94 5.89 7.09
CA ARG A 106 21.43 4.51 7.11
C ARG A 106 22.32 3.58 6.33
N THR A 107 22.38 2.31 6.73
CA THR A 107 23.22 1.31 6.06
C THR A 107 22.62 0.81 4.75
N ASP A 108 21.30 0.95 4.59
CA ASP A 108 20.53 0.53 3.41
C ASP A 108 20.31 1.65 2.37
N ALA A 109 20.65 2.90 2.70
CA ALA A 109 20.48 4.06 1.82
C ALA A 109 21.43 4.04 0.62
N ASN A 110 20.89 4.34 -0.56
CA ASN A 110 21.61 4.37 -1.83
C ASN A 110 21.16 5.51 -2.74
N TRP A 111 22.06 5.93 -3.62
CA TRP A 111 21.84 6.87 -4.70
C TRP A 111 21.08 6.23 -5.85
N ARG A 112 20.18 7.01 -6.47
CA ARG A 112 19.55 6.71 -7.76
C ARG A 112 19.51 7.95 -8.65
N ALA A 113 19.51 7.75 -9.96
CA ALA A 113 19.31 8.83 -10.92
C ALA A 113 17.85 8.89 -11.39
N ILE A 114 17.24 10.07 -11.30
CA ILE A 114 15.81 10.32 -11.59
C ILE A 114 15.60 10.68 -13.08
N GLY A 115 16.69 10.88 -13.83
CA GLY A 115 16.66 11.25 -15.24
C GLY A 115 17.92 11.99 -15.68
N VAL A 116 18.09 12.13 -16.99
CA VAL A 116 19.25 12.84 -17.57
C VAL A 116 19.20 14.32 -17.14
N GLY A 117 20.23 14.78 -16.43
CA GLY A 117 20.39 16.18 -16.03
C GLY A 117 19.62 16.61 -14.78
N ARG A 118 18.97 15.67 -14.06
CA ARG A 118 18.42 15.94 -12.72
C ARG A 118 19.42 15.51 -11.64
N PRO A 119 19.49 16.23 -10.50
CA PRO A 119 20.26 15.78 -9.35
C PRO A 119 19.74 14.41 -8.89
N GLY A 120 20.66 13.58 -8.37
CA GLY A 120 20.31 12.24 -7.90
C GLY A 120 19.42 12.26 -6.65
N GLU A 121 18.69 11.18 -6.45
CA GLU A 121 17.89 10.91 -5.26
C GLU A 121 18.69 10.00 -4.32
N VAL A 122 18.54 10.19 -3.01
CA VAL A 122 19.06 9.26 -2.00
C VAL A 122 17.91 8.76 -1.16
N GLY A 123 17.79 7.45 -0.99
CA GLY A 123 16.66 6.87 -0.27
C GLY A 123 16.85 5.43 0.17
N ALA A 124 15.96 5.01 1.05
CA ALA A 124 15.80 3.65 1.54
C ALA A 124 14.40 3.49 2.15
N GLY A 125 13.95 2.23 2.23
CA GLY A 125 12.63 1.92 2.74
C GLY A 125 11.53 2.64 1.97
N ARG A 126 10.73 3.43 2.68
CA ARG A 126 9.55 4.13 2.15
C ARG A 126 9.81 5.55 1.66
N MET A 127 11.04 6.06 1.81
CA MET A 127 11.34 7.46 1.51
C MET A 127 12.60 7.62 0.67
N SER A 128 12.54 8.56 -0.26
CA SER A 128 13.69 9.09 -0.98
C SER A 128 13.69 10.61 -0.95
N PHE A 129 14.88 11.18 -1.09
CA PHE A 129 15.11 12.60 -1.01
C PHE A 129 15.75 13.08 -2.31
N ASP A 130 15.05 13.97 -3.02
CA ASP A 130 15.68 14.76 -4.07
C ASP A 130 16.66 15.74 -3.41
N VAL A 131 17.94 15.41 -3.51
CA VAL A 131 19.02 16.12 -2.83
C VAL A 131 19.17 17.54 -3.39
N GLY A 132 18.89 17.73 -4.68
CA GLY A 132 18.94 19.04 -5.31
C GLY A 132 17.80 19.93 -4.82
N SER A 133 16.58 19.38 -4.77
CA SER A 133 15.41 20.09 -4.24
C SER A 133 15.59 20.51 -2.78
N ILE A 134 16.21 19.67 -1.94
CA ILE A 134 16.57 20.05 -0.56
C ILE A 134 17.58 21.22 -0.56
N LEU A 135 18.62 21.17 -1.39
CA LEU A 135 19.61 22.24 -1.43
C LEU A 135 19.01 23.57 -1.94
N ASP A 136 18.14 23.51 -2.95
CA ASP A 136 17.40 24.66 -3.49
C ASP A 136 16.52 25.29 -2.39
N ALA A 137 15.77 24.46 -1.68
CA ALA A 137 14.96 24.83 -0.53
C ALA A 137 15.77 25.59 0.54
N ILE A 138 16.90 25.03 0.97
CA ILE A 138 17.73 25.60 2.04
C ILE A 138 18.41 26.89 1.61
N THR A 139 18.89 26.96 0.37
CA THR A 139 19.59 28.14 -0.18
C THR A 139 18.65 29.30 -0.51
N ALA A 140 17.35 29.04 -0.65
CA ALA A 140 16.33 30.09 -0.80
C ALA A 140 16.02 30.84 0.50
N ILE A 141 16.34 30.26 1.68
CA ILE A 141 16.06 30.87 2.98
C ILE A 141 17.18 31.88 3.32
N PRO A 142 16.86 33.15 3.60
CA PRO A 142 17.87 34.16 3.93
C PRO A 142 18.69 33.78 5.18
N PRO A 143 20.01 34.01 5.19
CA PRO A 143 20.83 33.76 6.37
C PRO A 143 20.34 34.64 7.53
N ASN A 144 20.06 34.01 8.68
CA ASN A 144 19.51 34.61 9.91
C ASN A 144 17.99 34.83 9.98
N SER A 145 17.21 34.28 9.04
CA SER A 145 15.75 34.23 9.20
C SER A 145 15.37 33.07 10.14
N ALA A 146 14.64 33.38 11.22
CA ALA A 146 14.27 32.42 12.27
C ALA A 146 12.99 31.62 11.95
N GLY A 147 12.57 31.54 10.69
CA GLY A 147 11.30 30.92 10.32
C GLY A 147 11.14 30.63 8.83
N THR A 148 10.11 29.85 8.52
CA THR A 148 9.64 29.54 7.17
C THR A 148 9.37 30.82 6.38
N VAL A 149 9.76 30.84 5.10
CA VAL A 149 9.33 31.90 4.18
C VAL A 149 7.82 31.78 4.04
N ALA A 150 7.08 32.84 4.33
CA ALA A 150 5.62 32.82 4.27
C ALA A 150 5.16 32.38 2.86
N GLY A 151 4.51 31.22 2.76
CA GLY A 151 4.04 30.63 1.50
C GLY A 151 4.92 29.53 0.88
N SER A 152 6.03 29.12 1.53
CA SER A 152 6.73 27.88 1.16
C SER A 152 6.49 26.78 2.18
N ASP A 153 6.06 25.60 1.73
CA ASP A 153 5.98 24.37 2.54
C ASP A 153 7.36 23.79 2.90
N THR A 154 8.43 24.50 2.54
CA THR A 154 9.81 24.11 2.76
C THR A 154 10.20 24.22 4.24
N PRO A 155 10.60 23.13 4.90
CA PRO A 155 11.04 23.20 6.29
C PRO A 155 12.38 23.96 6.42
N PRO A 156 12.59 24.71 7.52
CA PRO A 156 13.89 25.29 7.83
C PRO A 156 14.94 24.18 8.05
N PRO A 157 16.25 24.51 8.10
CA PRO A 157 17.31 23.52 8.32
C PRO A 157 17.03 22.57 9.50
N GLU A 158 16.44 23.06 10.58
CA GLU A 158 16.04 22.27 11.76
C GLU A 158 14.97 21.24 11.43
N GLY A 159 13.94 21.62 10.67
CA GLY A 159 12.85 20.72 10.28
C GLY A 159 13.32 19.65 9.29
N ALA A 160 14.15 20.03 8.32
CA ALA A 160 14.76 19.10 7.38
C ALA A 160 15.68 18.10 8.10
N ALA A 161 16.51 18.57 9.04
CA ALA A 161 17.37 17.70 9.84
C ALA A 161 16.57 16.76 10.75
N ALA A 162 15.47 17.25 11.36
CA ALA A 162 14.59 16.41 12.16
C ALA A 162 13.95 15.29 11.33
N MET A 163 13.44 15.60 10.13
CA MET A 163 12.90 14.62 9.19
C MET A 163 13.93 13.56 8.80
N LEU A 164 15.18 13.96 8.51
CA LEU A 164 16.27 13.03 8.21
C LEU A 164 16.64 12.15 9.42
N ALA A 165 16.60 12.71 10.63
CA ALA A 165 16.87 11.96 11.86
C ALA A 165 15.77 10.94 12.17
N GLU A 166 14.49 11.30 11.98
CA GLU A 166 13.35 10.39 12.12
C GLU A 166 13.43 9.25 11.09
N TRP A 167 13.73 9.58 9.83
CA TRP A 167 13.95 8.58 8.79
C TRP A 167 15.11 7.63 9.12
N ALA A 168 16.22 8.16 9.63
CA ALA A 168 17.37 7.35 10.04
C ALA A 168 17.01 6.40 11.20
N ALA A 169 16.27 6.90 12.19
CA ALA A 169 15.81 6.10 13.32
C ALA A 169 14.86 4.95 12.91
N ALA A 170 14.13 5.11 11.80
CA ALA A 170 13.22 4.09 11.28
C ALA A 170 13.89 2.91 10.55
N GLU A 171 15.23 2.89 10.41
CA GLU A 171 15.94 1.85 9.64
C GLU A 171 15.63 0.42 10.10
N GLN A 172 15.66 0.18 11.41
CA GLN A 172 15.39 -1.15 11.95
C GLN A 172 13.92 -1.56 11.79
N ASP A 173 13.01 -0.60 11.80
CA ASP A 173 11.58 -0.85 11.64
C ASP A 173 11.27 -1.18 10.18
N ASP A 174 11.78 -0.37 9.24
CA ASP A 174 11.71 -0.63 7.80
C ASP A 174 12.31 -1.99 7.42
N ALA A 175 13.46 -2.36 8.01
CA ALA A 175 14.09 -3.66 7.75
C ALA A 175 13.24 -4.83 8.27
N ARG A 176 12.59 -4.67 9.43
CA ARG A 176 11.65 -5.67 9.96
C ARG A 176 10.41 -5.81 9.09
N ASP A 177 9.87 -4.71 8.60
CA ASP A 177 8.70 -4.68 7.72
C ASP A 177 9.02 -5.30 6.35
N ALA A 178 10.18 -4.96 5.77
CA ALA A 178 10.66 -5.57 4.53
C ALA A 178 10.81 -7.09 4.68
N ALA A 179 11.43 -7.55 5.76
CA ALA A 179 11.58 -8.99 6.03
C ALA A 179 10.22 -9.67 6.29
N ALA A 180 9.26 -8.99 6.91
CA ALA A 180 7.91 -9.51 7.10
C ALA A 180 7.17 -9.64 5.76
N GLN A 181 7.30 -8.65 4.89
CA GLN A 181 6.73 -8.68 3.55
C GLN A 181 7.35 -9.79 2.69
N GLU A 182 8.66 -10.00 2.76
CA GLU A 182 9.34 -11.09 2.05
C GLU A 182 8.81 -12.46 2.51
N ARG A 183 8.74 -12.70 3.83
CA ARG A 183 8.14 -13.93 4.37
C ARG A 183 6.69 -14.14 3.92
N ARG A 184 5.91 -13.05 3.83
CA ARG A 184 4.54 -13.10 3.31
C ARG A 184 4.51 -13.53 1.85
N LEU A 185 5.36 -12.92 1.00
CA LEU A 185 5.46 -13.27 -0.42
C LEU A 185 5.92 -14.72 -0.63
N GLU A 186 6.89 -15.20 0.17
CA GLU A 186 7.33 -16.59 0.15
C GLU A 186 6.18 -17.54 0.49
N ARG A 187 5.40 -17.23 1.54
CA ARG A 187 4.21 -18.01 1.89
C ARG A 187 3.18 -18.03 0.77
N LEU A 188 2.93 -16.90 0.11
CA LEU A 188 1.96 -16.81 -0.99
C LEU A 188 2.38 -17.62 -2.22
N ARG A 189 3.69 -17.70 -2.50
CA ARG A 189 4.23 -18.56 -3.57
C ARG A 189 4.20 -20.04 -3.21
N ALA A 190 4.30 -20.36 -1.92
CA ALA A 190 4.28 -21.72 -1.41
C ALA A 190 2.88 -22.22 -1.04
N TRP A 191 1.82 -21.45 -1.35
CA TRP A 191 0.46 -21.80 -0.97
C TRP A 191 0.01 -23.08 -1.68
N SER A 192 -0.52 -24.02 -0.92
CA SER A 192 -0.96 -25.30 -1.48
C SER A 192 -2.29 -25.14 -2.22
N ALA A 193 -2.36 -25.68 -3.43
CA ALA A 193 -3.60 -25.71 -4.20
C ALA A 193 -4.74 -26.37 -3.40
N PRO A 194 -5.98 -25.89 -3.54
CA PRO A 194 -7.12 -26.49 -2.88
C PRO A 194 -7.33 -27.93 -3.36
N GLN A 195 -7.91 -28.77 -2.50
CA GLN A 195 -8.28 -30.11 -2.93
C GLN A 195 -9.37 -30.03 -4.02
N PRO A 196 -9.21 -30.77 -5.13
CA PRO A 196 -10.18 -30.75 -6.21
C PRO A 196 -11.55 -31.19 -5.68
N ALA A 197 -12.60 -30.58 -6.23
CA ALA A 197 -13.95 -30.97 -5.86
C ALA A 197 -14.25 -32.41 -6.25
N PRO A 198 -14.95 -33.17 -5.39
CA PRO A 198 -15.39 -34.50 -5.77
C PRO A 198 -16.28 -34.40 -7.02
N SER A 199 -16.21 -35.42 -7.88
CA SER A 199 -17.02 -35.48 -9.09
C SER A 199 -18.51 -35.31 -8.76
N GLY A 200 -19.17 -34.37 -9.42
CA GLY A 200 -20.60 -34.08 -9.21
C GLY A 200 -20.90 -33.13 -8.06
N ALA A 201 -19.88 -32.58 -7.37
CA ALA A 201 -20.09 -31.47 -6.45
C ALA A 201 -20.78 -30.29 -7.16
N PRO A 202 -21.67 -29.55 -6.47
CA PRO A 202 -22.23 -28.33 -7.01
C PRO A 202 -21.11 -27.40 -7.46
N ARG A 203 -21.31 -26.73 -8.60
CA ARG A 203 -20.43 -25.66 -9.08
C ARG A 203 -21.19 -24.34 -8.99
N TYR A 204 -20.50 -23.29 -8.59
CA TYR A 204 -21.05 -21.95 -8.66
C TYR A 204 -21.25 -21.54 -10.13
N THR A 205 -22.31 -20.80 -10.41
CA THR A 205 -22.54 -20.18 -11.71
C THR A 205 -23.14 -18.80 -11.46
N ARG A 206 -22.48 -17.76 -11.98
CA ARG A 206 -22.94 -16.39 -11.84
C ARG A 206 -24.33 -16.23 -12.49
N PRO A 207 -25.32 -15.65 -11.79
CA PRO A 207 -26.57 -15.24 -12.42
C PRO A 207 -26.34 -14.23 -13.54
N ILE A 208 -27.18 -14.25 -14.57
CA ILE A 208 -27.13 -13.23 -15.62
C ILE A 208 -27.51 -11.89 -15.01
N LEU A 209 -26.59 -10.92 -15.08
CA LEU A 209 -26.84 -9.55 -14.66
C LEU A 209 -27.55 -8.78 -15.77
N PRO A 210 -28.55 -7.94 -15.44
CA PRO A 210 -29.26 -7.16 -16.44
C PRO A 210 -28.34 -6.07 -17.01
N ALA A 211 -28.05 -6.14 -18.31
CA ALA A 211 -27.45 -5.05 -19.04
C ALA A 211 -28.41 -3.85 -19.02
N THR A 212 -28.07 -2.83 -18.26
CA THR A 212 -28.88 -1.62 -18.12
C THR A 212 -28.11 -0.46 -18.74
N ASP A 213 -28.74 0.21 -19.71
CA ASP A 213 -28.18 1.44 -20.28
C ASP A 213 -28.46 2.59 -19.30
N TYR A 214 -27.39 3.20 -18.80
CA TYR A 214 -27.46 4.42 -17.99
C TYR A 214 -27.26 5.64 -18.88
N SER A 215 -27.98 6.72 -18.61
CA SER A 215 -27.89 7.95 -19.40
C SER A 215 -27.65 9.16 -18.51
N ASP A 216 -26.84 10.09 -18.98
CA ASP A 216 -26.56 11.35 -18.28
C ASP A 216 -27.76 12.31 -18.32
N THR A 217 -27.58 13.50 -17.73
CA THR A 217 -28.62 14.54 -17.71
C THR A 217 -28.98 15.08 -19.10
N ALA A 218 -28.14 14.87 -20.12
CA ALA A 218 -28.39 15.21 -21.52
C ALA A 218 -28.99 14.02 -22.31
N GLY A 219 -29.25 12.90 -21.66
CA GLY A 219 -29.78 11.68 -22.27
C GLY A 219 -28.75 10.90 -23.09
N GLN A 220 -27.46 11.21 -22.97
CA GLN A 220 -26.39 10.44 -23.62
C GLN A 220 -26.05 9.20 -22.80
N PRO A 221 -25.85 8.03 -23.43
CA PRO A 221 -25.42 6.82 -22.73
C PRO A 221 -24.10 7.04 -21.99
N ILE A 222 -24.02 6.56 -20.75
CA ILE A 222 -22.83 6.57 -19.92
C ILE A 222 -22.13 5.21 -20.08
N PRO A 223 -20.93 5.17 -20.69
CA PRO A 223 -20.19 3.92 -20.89
C PRO A 223 -19.39 3.56 -19.63
N TYR A 224 -20.07 3.15 -18.55
CA TYR A 224 -19.38 2.76 -17.31
C TYR A 224 -18.27 1.72 -17.56
N GLY A 225 -17.15 1.87 -16.85
CA GLY A 225 -15.91 1.12 -17.04
C GLY A 225 -14.99 1.66 -18.14
N ASN A 226 -15.46 2.62 -18.94
CA ASN A 226 -14.73 3.20 -20.07
C ASN A 226 -14.99 4.72 -20.23
N ARG A 227 -15.42 5.41 -19.18
CA ARG A 227 -15.77 6.85 -19.23
C ARG A 227 -14.54 7.73 -19.35
N TRP A 228 -13.43 7.33 -18.74
CA TRP A 228 -12.26 8.18 -18.60
C TRP A 228 -11.16 7.79 -19.60
N GLY A 229 -10.62 8.80 -20.28
CA GLY A 229 -9.44 8.66 -21.13
C GLY A 229 -8.14 8.92 -20.34
N ALA A 230 -7.07 9.25 -21.06
CA ALA A 230 -5.76 9.52 -20.45
C ALA A 230 -5.76 10.70 -19.45
N ASP A 231 -6.70 11.64 -19.61
CA ASP A 231 -6.83 12.81 -18.73
C ASP A 231 -7.49 12.48 -17.37
N GLY A 232 -8.05 11.27 -17.22
CA GLY A 232 -8.71 10.82 -16.00
C GLY A 232 -10.11 11.41 -15.77
N PRO A 233 -10.71 11.14 -14.60
CA PRO A 233 -12.02 11.66 -14.24
C PRO A 233 -12.02 13.17 -14.02
N ASP A 234 -13.14 13.81 -14.38
CA ASP A 234 -13.42 15.19 -14.01
C ASP A 234 -13.44 15.32 -12.46
N PRO A 235 -12.79 16.33 -11.86
CA PRO A 235 -12.84 16.59 -10.42
C PRO A 235 -14.26 16.58 -9.82
N ASP A 236 -15.27 17.05 -10.54
CA ASP A 236 -16.67 17.08 -10.07
C ASP A 236 -17.34 15.69 -10.03
N SER A 237 -16.68 14.66 -10.59
CA SER A 237 -17.15 13.27 -10.54
C SER A 237 -16.76 12.56 -9.25
N TYR A 238 -15.81 13.11 -8.49
CA TYR A 238 -15.43 12.56 -7.18
C TYR A 238 -16.55 12.80 -6.16
N SER A 239 -16.80 11.78 -5.33
CA SER A 239 -17.84 11.83 -4.28
C SER A 239 -19.27 12.05 -4.80
N ARG A 240 -19.49 12.00 -6.11
CA ARG A 240 -20.81 12.04 -6.76
C ARG A 240 -21.24 10.65 -7.17
N VAL A 241 -22.49 10.28 -6.92
CA VAL A 241 -23.08 9.00 -7.35
C VAL A 241 -24.34 9.30 -8.15
N SER A 242 -24.29 9.17 -9.47
CA SER A 242 -25.45 9.49 -10.32
C SER A 242 -26.41 8.30 -10.51
N HIS A 243 -25.89 7.08 -10.54
CA HIS A 243 -26.66 5.84 -10.77
C HIS A 243 -26.29 4.76 -9.75
N PRO A 244 -26.68 4.88 -8.47
CA PRO A 244 -26.40 3.85 -7.46
C PRO A 244 -27.01 2.49 -7.81
N GLU A 245 -28.15 2.47 -8.50
CA GLU A 245 -28.84 1.28 -8.95
C GLU A 245 -28.00 0.39 -9.89
N ARG A 246 -26.90 0.92 -10.44
CA ARG A 246 -25.96 0.13 -11.26
C ARG A 246 -25.36 -1.05 -10.51
N PHE A 247 -25.22 -0.96 -9.20
CA PHE A 247 -24.68 -2.03 -8.39
C PHE A 247 -25.74 -3.05 -7.90
N ALA A 248 -27.02 -2.89 -8.24
CA ALA A 248 -28.10 -3.79 -7.79
C ALA A 248 -27.88 -5.27 -8.12
N GLY A 249 -27.12 -5.57 -9.17
CA GLY A 249 -26.70 -6.93 -9.50
C GLY A 249 -25.87 -7.61 -8.40
N LEU A 250 -25.14 -6.87 -7.55
CA LEU A 250 -24.32 -7.44 -6.49
C LEU A 250 -25.15 -8.20 -5.46
N HIS A 251 -26.34 -7.70 -5.11
CA HIS A 251 -27.24 -8.43 -4.21
C HIS A 251 -27.69 -9.76 -4.83
N THR A 252 -27.88 -9.81 -6.15
CA THR A 252 -28.27 -11.03 -6.86
C THR A 252 -27.13 -12.05 -6.87
N VAL A 253 -25.91 -11.62 -7.19
CA VAL A 253 -24.69 -12.45 -7.19
C VAL A 253 -24.40 -12.98 -5.79
N THR A 254 -24.49 -12.13 -4.78
CA THR A 254 -24.23 -12.49 -3.37
C THR A 254 -25.22 -13.56 -2.88
N ASN A 255 -26.51 -13.41 -3.18
CA ASN A 255 -27.50 -14.42 -2.81
C ASN A 255 -27.22 -15.77 -3.51
N ALA A 256 -26.86 -15.76 -4.79
CA ALA A 256 -26.48 -16.98 -5.49
C ALA A 256 -25.21 -17.63 -4.92
N LEU A 257 -24.24 -16.83 -4.47
CA LEU A 257 -23.05 -17.33 -3.76
C LEU A 257 -23.45 -17.99 -2.44
N ILE A 258 -24.25 -17.33 -1.61
CA ILE A 258 -24.74 -17.89 -0.33
C ILE A 258 -25.47 -19.21 -0.56
N ASP A 259 -26.36 -19.28 -1.56
CA ASP A 259 -27.09 -20.49 -1.90
C ASP A 259 -26.16 -21.62 -2.35
N TYR A 260 -25.15 -21.30 -3.17
CA TYR A 260 -24.11 -22.25 -3.55
C TYR A 260 -23.31 -22.74 -2.33
N LEU A 261 -22.89 -21.84 -1.44
CA LEU A 261 -22.13 -22.19 -0.24
C LEU A 261 -22.92 -23.14 0.67
N GLN A 262 -24.21 -22.86 0.86
CA GLN A 262 -25.11 -23.70 1.66
C GLN A 262 -25.32 -25.10 1.05
N GLN A 263 -25.24 -25.23 -0.27
CA GLN A 263 -25.38 -26.51 -0.97
C GLN A 263 -24.07 -27.31 -0.98
N ALA A 264 -22.94 -26.65 -1.23
CA ALA A 264 -21.65 -27.31 -1.47
C ALA A 264 -20.85 -27.61 -0.18
N TYR A 265 -21.06 -26.86 0.89
CA TYR A 265 -20.25 -26.94 2.11
C TYR A 265 -21.06 -27.31 3.35
N ALA A 266 -20.38 -27.86 4.35
CA ALA A 266 -20.90 -28.16 5.67
C ALA A 266 -20.86 -26.86 6.50
N VAL A 267 -21.93 -26.08 6.37
CA VAL A 267 -22.08 -24.74 6.93
C VAL A 267 -23.45 -24.53 7.54
N SER A 268 -23.54 -23.61 8.49
CA SER A 268 -24.79 -23.04 8.97
C SER A 268 -24.98 -21.63 8.40
N VAL A 269 -26.23 -21.26 8.07
CA VAL A 269 -26.58 -19.94 7.53
C VAL A 269 -27.58 -19.27 8.45
N ARG A 270 -27.30 -18.05 8.90
CA ARG A 270 -28.19 -17.22 9.71
C ARG A 270 -28.40 -15.87 9.03
N ARG A 271 -29.65 -15.44 8.92
CA ARG A 271 -30.03 -14.13 8.38
C ARG A 271 -30.53 -13.23 9.50
N GLU A 272 -30.08 -11.99 9.51
CA GLU A 272 -30.40 -10.98 10.52
C GLU A 272 -30.80 -9.70 9.78
N SER A 273 -32.03 -9.23 9.97
CA SER A 273 -32.45 -7.93 9.44
C SER A 273 -31.98 -6.81 10.36
N ALA A 274 -31.66 -5.65 9.78
CA ALA A 274 -31.32 -4.49 10.58
C ALA A 274 -32.47 -4.07 11.49
N VAL A 275 -32.15 -3.69 12.72
CA VAL A 275 -33.10 -3.12 13.68
C VAL A 275 -33.04 -1.60 13.56
N PRO A 276 -34.15 -0.92 13.21
CA PRO A 276 -34.18 0.54 13.15
C PRO A 276 -33.73 1.18 14.47
N ASP A 277 -32.95 2.25 14.38
CA ASP A 277 -32.42 3.02 15.51
C ASP A 277 -31.49 2.27 16.49
N ALA A 278 -31.17 1.00 16.23
CA ALA A 278 -30.20 0.26 17.03
C ALA A 278 -28.75 0.63 16.61
N PRO A 279 -27.84 0.91 17.56
CA PRO A 279 -26.43 1.11 17.25
C PRO A 279 -25.86 -0.07 16.45
N GLY A 280 -25.20 0.22 15.33
CA GLY A 280 -24.62 -0.80 14.45
C GLY A 280 -25.65 -1.77 13.83
N GLY A 281 -26.91 -1.34 13.67
CA GLY A 281 -27.99 -2.14 13.07
C GLY A 281 -28.55 -3.24 13.98
N GLY A 282 -28.07 -3.36 15.22
CA GLY A 282 -28.55 -4.36 16.18
C GLY A 282 -28.09 -5.80 15.90
N PHE A 283 -27.03 -5.99 15.11
CA PHE A 283 -26.49 -7.32 14.79
C PHE A 283 -25.66 -7.90 15.95
N ASP A 284 -25.73 -9.23 16.14
CA ASP A 284 -24.96 -9.94 17.15
C ASP A 284 -24.20 -11.13 16.54
N PRO A 285 -22.84 -11.11 16.49
CA PRO A 285 -21.99 -10.02 16.94
C PRO A 285 -22.10 -8.78 16.04
N PRO A 286 -21.70 -7.58 16.51
CA PRO A 286 -21.63 -6.40 15.65
C PRO A 286 -20.69 -6.61 14.45
N LEU A 287 -20.91 -5.87 13.36
CA LEU A 287 -19.96 -5.81 12.26
C LEU A 287 -18.60 -5.27 12.76
N LEU A 288 -17.51 -5.71 12.12
CA LEU A 288 -16.14 -5.27 12.38
C LEU A 288 -16.01 -3.77 12.20
N HIS A 289 -16.61 -3.24 11.14
CA HIS A 289 -16.76 -1.81 10.90
C HIS A 289 -18.25 -1.47 10.88
N ALA A 290 -18.66 -0.50 11.68
CA ALA A 290 -20.02 0.01 11.61
C ALA A 290 -20.26 0.58 10.19
N GLN A 291 -21.28 0.07 9.52
CA GLN A 291 -21.69 0.53 8.20
C GLN A 291 -23.08 1.16 8.33
N ASP A 292 -23.24 2.31 7.71
CA ASP A 292 -24.54 2.93 7.55
C ASP A 292 -25.36 2.15 6.51
N ASP A 293 -26.68 2.28 6.56
CA ASP A 293 -27.62 1.75 5.56
C ASP A 293 -27.56 0.23 5.32
N VAL A 294 -27.01 -0.55 6.24
CA VAL A 294 -27.12 -2.03 6.21
C VAL A 294 -28.57 -2.41 6.44
N VAL A 295 -29.12 -3.21 5.52
CA VAL A 295 -30.52 -3.69 5.57
C VAL A 295 -30.62 -5.14 6.06
N GLU A 296 -29.60 -5.95 5.79
CA GLU A 296 -29.55 -7.37 6.16
C GLU A 296 -28.09 -7.81 6.32
N VAL A 297 -27.84 -8.71 7.28
CA VAL A 297 -26.60 -9.46 7.39
C VAL A 297 -26.89 -10.94 7.27
N VAL A 298 -26.17 -11.63 6.39
CA VAL A 298 -26.21 -13.08 6.26
C VAL A 298 -24.89 -13.67 6.70
N ARG A 299 -24.89 -14.50 7.74
CA ARG A 299 -23.70 -15.16 8.28
C ARG A 299 -23.66 -16.60 7.86
N VAL A 300 -22.53 -17.01 7.30
CA VAL A 300 -22.25 -18.37 6.87
C VAL A 300 -21.06 -18.87 7.68
N VAL A 301 -21.33 -19.82 8.58
CA VAL A 301 -20.34 -20.33 9.54
C VAL A 301 -20.03 -21.79 9.20
N PRO A 302 -18.78 -22.12 8.83
CA PRO A 302 -18.36 -23.50 8.56
C PRO A 302 -18.36 -24.34 9.84
N GLU A 303 -18.56 -25.65 9.71
CA GLU A 303 -18.48 -26.58 10.85
C GLU A 303 -17.07 -26.70 11.45
N SER A 304 -16.04 -26.39 10.65
CA SER A 304 -14.64 -26.39 11.10
C SER A 304 -14.28 -25.02 11.71
N PRO A 305 -13.83 -24.94 12.97
CA PRO A 305 -13.43 -23.68 13.59
C PRO A 305 -12.14 -23.09 12.98
N ASP A 306 -11.34 -23.91 12.29
CA ASP A 306 -10.12 -23.49 11.60
C ASP A 306 -10.40 -22.91 10.20
N ALA A 307 -11.66 -22.84 9.78
CA ALA A 307 -12.08 -22.31 8.49
C ALA A 307 -12.73 -20.93 8.67
N ALA A 308 -12.35 -19.95 7.85
CA ALA A 308 -12.82 -18.57 8.00
C ALA A 308 -14.33 -18.46 7.79
N PRO A 309 -15.14 -17.98 8.77
CA PRO A 309 -16.53 -17.66 8.50
C PRO A 309 -16.66 -16.49 7.51
N LEU A 310 -17.81 -16.40 6.85
CA LEU A 310 -18.17 -15.29 5.98
C LEU A 310 -19.44 -14.61 6.49
N SER A 311 -19.44 -13.29 6.60
CA SER A 311 -20.67 -12.49 6.80
C SER A 311 -20.87 -11.53 5.65
N PHE A 312 -22.06 -11.50 5.08
CA PHE A 312 -22.45 -10.64 3.97
C PHE A 312 -23.42 -9.57 4.48
N ALA A 313 -22.99 -8.32 4.55
CA ALA A 313 -23.85 -7.20 4.91
C ALA A 313 -24.35 -6.48 3.65
N PHE A 314 -25.64 -6.60 3.39
CA PHE A 314 -26.33 -5.96 2.27
C PHE A 314 -26.71 -4.54 2.64
N THR A 315 -26.47 -3.57 1.76
CA THR A 315 -26.75 -2.15 2.01
C THR A 315 -27.82 -1.56 1.09
N ALA A 316 -28.43 -0.44 1.49
CA ALA A 316 -29.46 0.25 0.70
C ALA A 316 -28.88 0.96 -0.53
N PHE A 317 -27.66 1.51 -0.44
CA PHE A 317 -26.79 1.64 -1.61
C PHE A 317 -26.45 0.21 -2.03
N PRO A 318 -26.79 -0.30 -3.22
CA PRO A 318 -26.92 -1.74 -3.41
C PRO A 318 -25.58 -2.49 -3.59
N GLY A 319 -24.61 -2.19 -2.74
CA GLY A 319 -23.39 -2.95 -2.52
C GLY A 319 -23.51 -3.98 -1.40
N VAL A 320 -22.40 -4.66 -1.15
CA VAL A 320 -22.23 -5.69 -0.13
C VAL A 320 -20.88 -5.51 0.54
N PHE A 321 -20.87 -5.56 1.88
CA PHE A 321 -19.65 -5.72 2.66
C PHE A 321 -19.49 -7.19 3.04
N VAL A 322 -18.35 -7.78 2.73
CA VAL A 322 -18.02 -9.15 3.11
C VAL A 322 -17.03 -9.13 4.26
N GLU A 323 -17.43 -9.63 5.42
CA GLU A 323 -16.50 -9.94 6.49
C GLU A 323 -15.98 -11.36 6.31
N ALA A 324 -14.67 -11.52 6.19
CA ALA A 324 -14.03 -12.82 6.11
C ALA A 324 -13.16 -13.06 7.33
N GLY A 325 -13.30 -14.23 7.94
CA GLY A 325 -12.52 -14.60 9.11
C GLY A 325 -12.90 -13.77 10.34
N VAL A 326 -11.91 -13.16 10.98
CA VAL A 326 -12.11 -12.48 12.28
C VAL A 326 -11.76 -10.99 12.28
N LEU A 327 -11.09 -10.45 11.26
CA LEU A 327 -10.57 -9.08 11.30
C LEU A 327 -10.79 -8.23 10.04
N HIS A 328 -11.19 -8.80 8.89
CA HIS A 328 -11.34 -8.01 7.66
C HIS A 328 -12.77 -7.86 7.15
N THR A 329 -13.02 -6.68 6.58
CA THR A 329 -14.20 -6.35 5.78
C THR A 329 -13.77 -5.94 4.37
N PHE A 330 -14.41 -6.50 3.36
CA PHE A 330 -14.20 -6.24 1.95
C PHE A 330 -15.44 -5.58 1.35
N PRO A 331 -15.38 -4.27 1.00
CA PRO A 331 -16.50 -3.58 0.40
C PRO A 331 -16.59 -3.84 -1.11
N HIS A 332 -17.81 -4.11 -1.60
CA HIS A 332 -18.11 -4.22 -3.02
C HIS A 332 -19.33 -3.34 -3.37
N PRO A 333 -19.17 -2.24 -4.11
CA PRO A 333 -17.90 -1.63 -4.51
C PRO A 333 -17.14 -1.00 -3.34
N ILE A 334 -15.83 -0.82 -3.49
CA ILE A 334 -15.02 0.00 -2.57
C ILE A 334 -15.43 1.48 -2.59
N CYS A 335 -15.86 1.97 -3.75
CA CYS A 335 -16.36 3.32 -3.92
C CYS A 335 -17.44 3.36 -5.01
N GLY A 336 -18.59 3.94 -4.67
CA GLY A 336 -19.72 4.10 -5.59
C GLY A 336 -19.65 5.34 -6.48
N CYS A 337 -18.61 6.17 -6.36
CA CYS A 337 -18.58 7.45 -7.06
C CYS A 337 -18.42 7.29 -8.58
N ASP A 338 -18.86 8.31 -9.32
CA ASP A 338 -18.81 8.33 -10.77
C ASP A 338 -17.37 8.38 -11.29
N ALA A 339 -16.43 8.99 -10.54
CA ALA A 339 -15.00 9.02 -10.88
C ALA A 339 -14.33 7.64 -10.85
N CYS A 340 -14.76 6.73 -9.98
CA CYS A 340 -14.22 5.37 -9.94
C CYS A 340 -14.62 4.54 -11.17
N ASP A 341 -15.73 4.91 -11.80
CA ASP A 341 -16.20 4.32 -13.06
C ASP A 341 -16.34 2.79 -13.05
N ASP A 342 -16.67 2.25 -11.89
CA ASP A 342 -16.72 0.81 -11.68
C ASP A 342 -18.01 0.19 -12.23
N THR A 343 -17.92 -1.08 -12.64
CA THR A 343 -19.04 -1.85 -13.20
C THR A 343 -19.52 -2.92 -12.23
N VAL A 344 -20.78 -3.32 -12.37
CA VAL A 344 -21.34 -4.40 -11.54
C VAL A 344 -20.71 -5.75 -11.88
N GLU A 345 -20.29 -5.95 -13.13
CA GLU A 345 -19.62 -7.15 -13.59
C GLU A 345 -18.24 -7.32 -12.96
N ALA A 346 -17.44 -6.24 -12.93
CA ALA A 346 -16.11 -6.24 -12.30
C ALA A 346 -16.25 -6.47 -10.78
N GLN A 347 -17.18 -5.78 -10.13
CA GLN A 347 -17.42 -5.98 -8.70
C GLN A 347 -17.96 -7.36 -8.35
N ALA A 348 -18.80 -7.95 -9.21
CA ALA A 348 -19.25 -9.34 -9.05
C ALA A 348 -18.08 -10.32 -9.17
N GLU A 349 -17.16 -10.09 -10.11
CA GLU A 349 -15.95 -10.92 -10.29
C GLU A 349 -15.04 -10.86 -9.07
N GLU A 350 -14.73 -9.67 -8.57
CA GLU A 350 -13.91 -9.52 -7.37
C GLU A 350 -14.56 -10.15 -6.12
N LEU A 351 -15.88 -10.02 -5.98
CA LEU A 351 -16.64 -10.65 -4.90
C LEU A 351 -16.55 -12.18 -4.98
N GLU A 352 -16.72 -12.74 -6.19
CA GLU A 352 -16.62 -14.18 -6.43
C GLU A 352 -15.21 -14.71 -6.15
N GLU A 353 -14.18 -14.03 -6.64
CA GLU A 353 -12.78 -14.36 -6.37
C GLU A 353 -12.49 -14.39 -4.87
N LEU A 354 -12.93 -13.36 -4.13
CA LEU A 354 -12.77 -13.28 -2.68
C LEU A 354 -13.45 -14.48 -2.00
N VAL A 355 -14.74 -14.69 -2.25
CA VAL A 355 -15.53 -15.73 -1.58
C VAL A 355 -14.96 -17.11 -1.90
N LEU A 356 -14.62 -17.38 -3.16
CA LEU A 356 -14.09 -18.67 -3.58
C LEU A 356 -12.68 -18.92 -3.01
N ALA A 357 -11.81 -17.92 -2.96
CA ALA A 357 -10.50 -18.05 -2.32
C ALA A 357 -10.64 -18.37 -0.81
N VAL A 358 -11.55 -17.70 -0.10
CA VAL A 358 -11.80 -17.96 1.33
C VAL A 358 -12.26 -19.40 1.56
N VAL A 359 -13.30 -19.86 0.85
CA VAL A 359 -13.85 -21.20 1.10
C VAL A 359 -12.91 -22.31 0.63
N ASN A 360 -12.01 -22.03 -0.30
CA ASN A 360 -10.94 -22.95 -0.72
C ASN A 360 -9.75 -22.98 0.24
N GLY A 361 -9.75 -22.19 1.33
CA GLY A 361 -8.64 -22.13 2.28
C GLY A 361 -7.42 -21.43 1.71
N ALA A 362 -7.64 -20.50 0.77
CA ALA A 362 -6.63 -19.68 0.15
C ALA A 362 -6.63 -18.26 0.72
N TYR A 363 -6.87 -18.15 2.03
CA TYR A 363 -7.02 -16.90 2.76
C TYR A 363 -6.26 -16.93 4.08
N ALA A 364 -5.50 -15.88 4.38
CA ALA A 364 -4.85 -15.66 5.67
C ALA A 364 -5.17 -14.27 6.21
N GLU A 365 -5.21 -14.17 7.53
CA GLU A 365 -5.24 -12.90 8.26
C GLU A 365 -4.09 -12.86 9.26
N GLU A 366 -3.56 -11.67 9.49
CA GLU A 366 -2.54 -11.41 10.47
C GLU A 366 -2.87 -10.13 11.24
N LEU A 367 -2.61 -10.16 12.54
CA LEU A 367 -2.63 -8.99 13.39
C LEU A 367 -1.18 -8.60 13.71
N GLY A 368 -0.81 -7.37 13.37
CA GLY A 368 0.47 -6.77 13.71
C GLY A 368 0.67 -6.67 15.22
N SER A 369 1.92 -6.48 15.64
CA SER A 369 2.27 -6.34 17.05
C SER A 369 2.56 -4.88 17.40
N GLY A 370 2.06 -4.41 18.55
CA GLY A 370 2.41 -3.10 19.12
C GLY A 370 1.34 -2.01 18.98
N PRO A 371 1.64 -0.79 19.45
CA PRO A 371 0.76 0.37 19.29
C PRO A 371 0.53 0.68 17.80
N GLY A 372 -0.73 0.80 17.38
CA GLY A 372 -1.06 1.02 15.97
C GLY A 372 -1.01 -0.25 15.11
N ALA A 373 -1.11 -1.44 15.73
CA ALA A 373 -1.14 -2.73 15.03
C ALA A 373 -2.05 -2.70 13.79
N GLU A 374 -1.44 -2.97 12.63
CA GLU A 374 -2.16 -3.18 11.39
C GLU A 374 -2.77 -4.58 11.35
N VAL A 375 -3.91 -4.69 10.71
CA VAL A 375 -4.48 -5.96 10.29
C VAL A 375 -4.13 -6.11 8.81
N SER A 376 -3.64 -7.30 8.43
CA SER A 376 -3.35 -7.60 7.04
C SER A 376 -3.97 -8.92 6.61
N HIS A 377 -4.35 -9.01 5.35
CA HIS A 377 -4.85 -10.24 4.75
C HIS A 377 -4.02 -10.64 3.54
N SER A 378 -4.16 -11.90 3.16
CA SER A 378 -3.67 -12.39 1.87
C SER A 378 -4.62 -13.42 1.28
N LEU A 379 -4.77 -13.38 -0.03
CA LEU A 379 -5.58 -14.26 -0.86
C LEU A 379 -4.70 -14.86 -1.95
N VAL A 380 -4.92 -16.13 -2.27
CA VAL A 380 -4.29 -16.81 -3.40
C VAL A 380 -5.38 -17.33 -4.34
N PHE A 381 -5.19 -17.11 -5.63
CA PHE A 381 -6.14 -17.52 -6.66
C PHE A 381 -5.58 -18.69 -7.47
N PHE A 382 -6.45 -19.61 -7.83
CA PHE A 382 -6.13 -20.82 -8.57
C PHE A 382 -7.09 -20.97 -9.75
N ASP A 383 -6.61 -21.55 -10.85
CA ASP A 383 -7.48 -22.00 -11.94
C ASP A 383 -8.14 -23.36 -11.63
N GLU A 384 -8.92 -23.88 -12.57
CA GLU A 384 -9.61 -25.16 -12.43
C GLU A 384 -8.66 -26.37 -12.30
N ASP A 385 -7.44 -26.27 -12.84
CA ASP A 385 -6.41 -27.30 -12.77
C ASP A 385 -5.57 -27.21 -11.48
N GLY A 386 -5.84 -26.20 -10.65
CA GLY A 386 -5.16 -25.94 -9.38
C GLY A 386 -3.83 -25.21 -9.54
N ALA A 387 -3.54 -24.64 -10.71
CA ALA A 387 -2.38 -23.78 -10.88
C ALA A 387 -2.66 -22.39 -10.28
N GLN A 388 -1.70 -21.84 -9.55
CA GLN A 388 -1.82 -20.51 -8.99
C GLN A 388 -1.81 -19.46 -10.10
N THR A 389 -2.89 -18.68 -10.21
CA THR A 389 -3.06 -17.62 -11.22
C THR A 389 -2.68 -16.25 -10.69
N GLY A 390 -2.70 -16.07 -9.36
CA GLY A 390 -2.35 -14.80 -8.75
C GLY A 390 -2.45 -14.81 -7.23
N SER A 391 -2.22 -13.65 -6.64
CA SER A 391 -2.42 -13.41 -5.22
C SER A 391 -2.75 -11.94 -4.96
N ARG A 392 -3.55 -11.67 -3.94
CA ARG A 392 -3.89 -10.31 -3.48
C ARG A 392 -3.55 -10.20 -1.99
N SER A 393 -3.03 -9.06 -1.56
CA SER A 393 -2.80 -8.80 -0.13
C SER A 393 -3.05 -7.33 0.15
N GLY A 394 -3.50 -7.02 1.35
CA GLY A 394 -3.67 -5.65 1.81
C GLY A 394 -3.46 -5.57 3.32
N SER A 395 -3.15 -4.36 3.80
CA SER A 395 -3.14 -4.04 5.21
C SER A 395 -3.91 -2.76 5.49
N GLY A 396 -4.37 -2.61 6.72
CA GLY A 396 -5.05 -1.42 7.21
C GLY A 396 -4.98 -1.36 8.73
N GLY A 397 -5.35 -0.21 9.30
CA GLY A 397 -5.43 -0.08 10.75
C GLY A 397 -6.42 -1.07 11.36
N ALA A 398 -6.15 -1.54 12.58
CA ALA A 398 -7.10 -2.40 13.28
C ALA A 398 -8.49 -1.73 13.40
N PRO A 399 -9.58 -2.51 13.27
CA PRO A 399 -10.92 -1.97 13.38
C PRO A 399 -11.12 -1.23 14.72
N THR A 400 -11.38 0.07 14.66
CA THR A 400 -11.53 0.93 15.85
C THR A 400 -12.82 0.66 16.63
N THR A 401 -13.79 0.03 15.98
CA THR A 401 -15.10 -0.35 16.54
C THR A 401 -15.11 -1.73 17.20
N VAL A 402 -14.02 -2.50 17.10
CA VAL A 402 -13.92 -3.82 17.70
C VAL A 402 -13.41 -3.71 19.14
N SER A 403 -14.08 -4.40 20.06
CA SER A 403 -13.67 -4.40 21.48
C SER A 403 -12.30 -5.06 21.67
N ALA A 404 -11.56 -4.62 22.71
CA ALA A 404 -10.28 -5.23 23.05
C ALA A 404 -10.37 -6.74 23.32
N GLU A 405 -11.49 -7.20 23.87
CA GLU A 405 -11.77 -8.63 24.08
C GLU A 405 -11.89 -9.39 22.74
N ARG A 406 -12.62 -8.84 21.78
CA ARG A 406 -12.77 -9.45 20.44
C ARG A 406 -11.45 -9.43 19.67
N LEU A 407 -10.63 -8.38 19.79
CA LEU A 407 -9.28 -8.35 19.23
C LEU A 407 -8.36 -9.41 19.88
N ALA A 408 -8.44 -9.59 21.21
CA ALA A 408 -7.67 -10.61 21.91
C ALA A 408 -8.08 -12.03 21.47
N ALA A 409 -9.39 -12.28 21.32
CA ALA A 409 -9.91 -13.55 20.80
C ALA A 409 -9.47 -13.80 19.36
N ALA A 410 -9.54 -12.78 18.49
CA ALA A 410 -9.05 -12.85 17.12
C ALA A 410 -7.55 -13.17 17.08
N SER A 411 -6.74 -12.50 17.91
CA SER A 411 -5.30 -12.77 18.03
C SER A 411 -5.02 -14.23 18.43
N ALA A 412 -5.76 -14.77 19.40
CA ALA A 412 -5.61 -16.16 19.82
C ALA A 412 -5.98 -17.16 18.70
N THR A 413 -7.05 -16.88 17.95
CA THR A 413 -7.45 -17.70 16.78
C THR A 413 -6.37 -17.68 15.71
N LEU A 414 -5.88 -16.51 15.32
CA LEU A 414 -4.87 -16.39 14.25
C LEU A 414 -3.52 -16.99 14.65
N ALA A 415 -3.16 -16.94 15.94
CA ALA A 415 -1.95 -17.61 16.43
C ALA A 415 -2.02 -19.14 16.28
N ALA A 416 -3.21 -19.73 16.28
CA ALA A 416 -3.42 -21.17 16.03
C ALA A 416 -3.40 -21.53 14.53
N LEU A 417 -3.40 -20.54 13.64
CA LEU A 417 -3.50 -20.70 12.18
C LEU A 417 -2.26 -20.11 11.46
N PRO A 418 -1.03 -20.62 11.72
CA PRO A 418 0.21 -20.05 11.16
C PRO A 418 0.31 -20.13 9.63
N HIS A 419 -0.53 -20.95 9.00
CA HIS A 419 -0.61 -21.14 7.55
C HIS A 419 -1.89 -20.56 6.93
N GLY A 420 -2.62 -19.75 7.69
CA GLY A 420 -3.91 -19.20 7.26
C GLY A 420 -5.09 -20.12 7.55
N TRP A 421 -6.26 -19.67 7.10
CA TRP A 421 -7.53 -20.37 7.29
C TRP A 421 -7.60 -21.62 6.41
N ARG A 422 -8.17 -22.69 6.97
CA ARG A 422 -8.37 -23.95 6.26
C ARG A 422 -9.55 -23.88 5.30
N ALA A 423 -9.50 -24.71 4.27
CA ALA A 423 -10.62 -24.90 3.36
C ALA A 423 -11.88 -25.35 4.11
N TRP A 424 -13.02 -24.87 3.63
CA TRP A 424 -14.31 -25.23 4.21
C TRP A 424 -14.59 -26.71 3.98
N PRO A 425 -15.08 -27.44 5.00
CA PRO A 425 -15.49 -28.83 4.83
C PRO A 425 -16.63 -28.91 3.81
N ARG A 426 -16.50 -29.80 2.82
CA ARG A 426 -17.55 -30.06 1.83
C ARG A 426 -18.70 -30.85 2.45
N ARG A 427 -19.92 -30.62 1.96
CA ARG A 427 -21.07 -31.45 2.31
C ARG A 427 -20.92 -32.82 1.63
N GLY A 428 -21.13 -33.90 2.41
CA GLY A 428 -21.03 -35.28 1.94
C GLY A 428 -22.23 -35.77 1.14
#